data_AF-A0A6B3H1G7-F1
#
_entry.id   AF-A0A6B3H1G7-F1
#
_cell.length_a   1.000
_cell.length_b   1.000
_cell.length_c   1.000
_cell.angle_alpha   90.00
_cell.angle_beta   90.00
_cell.angle_gamma   90.00
#
_symmetry.space_group_name_H-M   'P 1'
#
loop_
_entity.id
_entity.type
_entity.pdbx_description
1 polymer ?
#
loop_
_entity_poly.entity_id
_entity_poly.type
_entity_poly.pdbx_seq_one_letter_code
_entity_poly.pdbx_strand_id
1 'polypeptide(L)' 'EVRTDGYRWTQDYKLGVPTAPLAQHEATEETGTSVTFWADGDIFETTEYSFETLSRRFQEMAFLNKGLTLKL' A
#
# COMPACT_ATOMS: atom_id res chain seq x y z
N GLU A 1 -4.24 -0.41 5.58
CA GLU A 1 -5.63 0.09 5.75
C GLU A 1 -6.53 -0.50 4.68
N VAL A 2 -7.70 -1.00 5.06
CA VAL A 2 -8.70 -1.58 4.16
C VAL A 2 -10.04 -0.92 4.43
N ARG A 3 -10.77 -0.49 3.41
CA ARG A 3 -12.15 0.00 3.52
C ARG A 3 -13.07 -1.00 2.81
N THR A 4 -13.85 -1.74 3.58
CA THR A 4 -14.76 -2.80 3.11
C THR A 4 -15.89 -3.01 4.11
N ASP A 5 -17.01 -3.54 3.64
CA ASP A 5 -18.18 -3.90 4.46
C ASP A 5 -18.75 -2.72 5.27
N GLY A 6 -18.59 -1.51 4.73
CA GLY A 6 -19.08 -0.28 5.35
C GLY A 6 -18.18 0.25 6.48
N TYR A 7 -16.99 -0.29 6.69
CA TYR A 7 -16.07 0.13 7.75
C TYR A 7 -14.62 0.25 7.28
N ARG A 8 -13.83 1.07 7.99
CA ARG A 8 -12.38 1.11 7.85
C ARG A 8 -11.70 0.11 8.79
N TRP A 9 -10.66 -0.55 8.31
CA TRP A 9 -9.89 -1.56 9.03
C TRP A 9 -8.39 -1.25 8.96
N THR A 10 -7.66 -1.44 10.07
CA THR A 10 -6.19 -1.30 10.09
C THR A 10 -5.53 -2.46 10.81
N GLN A 11 -4.32 -2.80 10.38
CA GLN A 11 -3.47 -3.79 11.01
C GLN A 11 -2.01 -3.46 10.72
N ASP A 12 -1.21 -3.44 11.77
CA ASP A 12 0.22 -3.12 11.69
C ASP A 12 1.05 -4.39 11.87
N TYR A 13 2.13 -4.46 11.09
CA TYR A 13 3.02 -5.61 11.04
C TYR A 13 4.45 -5.19 11.32
N LYS A 14 5.20 -6.04 12.02
CA LYS A 14 6.63 -5.90 12.22
C LYS A 14 7.32 -7.22 11.86
N LEU A 15 8.27 -7.17 10.91
CA LEU A 15 8.95 -8.36 10.39
C LEU A 15 7.97 -9.47 9.96
N GLY A 16 6.84 -9.08 9.36
CA GLY A 16 5.78 -10.00 8.92
C GLY A 16 4.84 -10.49 10.02
N VAL A 17 5.08 -10.15 11.29
CA VAL A 17 4.24 -10.56 12.42
C VAL A 17 3.23 -9.45 12.75
N PRO A 18 1.93 -9.76 12.93
CA PRO A 18 0.96 -8.78 13.39
C PRO A 18 1.32 -8.25 14.76
N THR A 19 1.30 -6.93 14.92
CA THR A 19 1.56 -6.27 16.22
C THR A 19 0.31 -6.22 17.11
N ALA A 20 -0.86 -6.34 16.49
CA ALA A 20 -2.16 -6.41 17.16
C ALA A 20 -3.17 -7.17 16.27
N PRO A 21 -4.30 -7.61 16.84
CA PRO A 21 -5.46 -8.04 16.06
C PRO A 21 -5.94 -6.93 15.10
N LEU A 22 -6.66 -7.33 14.04
CA LEU A 22 -7.27 -6.40 13.11
C LEU A 22 -8.22 -5.43 13.84
N ALA A 23 -8.01 -4.13 13.68
CA ALA A 23 -8.83 -3.10 14.31
C ALA A 23 -9.90 -2.59 13.34
N GLN A 24 -11.17 -2.64 13.78
CA GLN A 24 -12.28 -1.99 13.10
C GLN A 24 -12.40 -0.53 13.56
N HIS A 25 -12.69 0.37 12.63
CA HIS A 25 -12.83 1.80 12.85
C HIS A 25 -14.22 2.29 12.49
N GLU A 26 -14.38 3.58 12.19
CA GLU A 26 -15.66 4.17 11.82
C GLU A 26 -16.25 3.59 10.53
N ALA A 27 -17.55 3.84 10.37
CA ALA A 27 -18.26 3.52 9.15
C ALA A 27 -17.79 4.42 7.99
N THR A 28 -17.71 3.86 6.79
CA THR A 28 -17.35 4.58 5.57
C THR A 28 -18.10 4.01 4.36
N GLU A 29 -18.45 4.89 3.42
CA GLU A 29 -19.00 4.51 2.11
C GLU A 29 -17.90 4.27 1.06
N GLU A 30 -16.66 4.64 1.38
CA GLU A 30 -15.52 4.44 0.50
C GLU A 30 -15.09 2.97 0.48
N THR A 31 -14.47 2.55 -0.62
CA THR A 31 -13.86 1.22 -0.75
C THR A 31 -12.41 1.35 -1.20
N GLY A 32 -11.59 0.35 -0.88
CA GLY A 32 -10.22 0.29 -1.36
C GLY A 32 -9.24 -0.27 -0.33
N THR A 33 -7.97 -0.32 -0.72
CA THR A 33 -6.90 -0.83 0.11
C THR A 33 -5.67 0.04 -0.05
N SER A 34 -5.08 0.43 1.07
CA SER A 34 -3.83 1.17 1.14
C SER A 34 -2.83 0.36 1.95
N VAL A 35 -1.63 0.17 1.38
CA VAL A 35 -0.53 -0.54 2.03
C VAL A 35 0.63 0.44 2.17
N THR A 36 1.19 0.51 3.37
CA THR A 36 2.39 1.29 3.67
C THR A 36 3.42 0.35 4.28
N PHE A 37 4.65 0.41 3.79
CA PHE A 37 5.73 -0.47 4.25
C PHE A 37 7.04 0.31 4.32
N TRP A 38 7.95 -0.20 5.13
CA TRP A 38 9.31 0.29 5.27
C TRP A 38 10.25 -0.88 5.03
N ALA A 39 11.19 -0.72 4.09
CA ALA A 39 12.24 -1.70 3.86
C ALA A 39 13.13 -1.77 5.11
N ASP A 40 13.43 -2.99 5.53
CA ASP A 40 14.29 -3.24 6.69
C ASP A 40 15.76 -3.16 6.28
N GLY A 41 16.54 -2.30 6.94
CA GLY A 41 17.96 -2.08 6.63
C GLY A 41 18.88 -3.24 7.01
N ASP A 42 18.42 -4.16 7.85
CA ASP A 42 19.16 -5.40 8.15
C ASP A 42 18.95 -6.45 7.03
N ILE A 43 17.90 -6.30 6.21
CA ILE A 43 17.58 -7.20 5.09
C ILE A 43 18.07 -6.63 3.76
N PHE A 44 17.84 -5.34 3.51
CA PHE A 44 18.17 -4.67 2.25
C PHE A 44 19.41 -3.79 2.40
N GLU A 45 20.33 -3.90 1.43
CA GLU A 45 21.52 -3.04 1.37
C GLU A 45 21.17 -1.55 1.15
N THR A 46 20.08 -1.27 0.43
CA THR A 46 19.56 0.09 0.23
C THR A 46 18.07 0.14 0.53
N THR A 47 17.67 1.18 1.27
CA THR A 47 16.28 1.46 1.63
C THR A 47 15.75 2.74 0.96
N GLU A 48 16.53 3.36 0.08
CA GLU A 48 16.10 4.53 -0.69
C GLU A 48 15.34 4.11 -1.96
N TYR A 49 14.13 4.65 -2.13
CA TYR A 49 13.30 4.34 -3.29
C TYR A 49 13.54 5.33 -4.44
N SER A 50 13.88 4.82 -5.62
CA SER A 50 14.10 5.63 -6.83
C SER A 50 12.78 6.02 -7.50
N PHE A 51 12.47 7.32 -7.51
CA PHE A 51 11.30 7.86 -8.22
C PHE A 51 11.32 7.52 -9.72
N GLU A 52 12.48 7.61 -10.38
CA GLU A 52 12.63 7.29 -11.80
C GLU A 52 12.25 5.82 -12.08
N THR A 53 12.73 4.91 -11.24
CA THR A 53 12.43 3.48 -11.39
C THR A 53 10.93 3.19 -11.24
N LEU A 54 10.30 3.78 -10.22
CA LEU A 54 8.87 3.63 -9.97
C LEU A 54 8.03 4.25 -11.10
N SER A 55 8.33 5.49 -11.49
CA SER A 55 7.57 6.20 -12.51
C SER A 55 7.59 5.50 -13.87
N ARG A 56 8.75 4.96 -14.28
CA ARG A 56 8.84 4.14 -15.49
C ARG A 56 7.91 2.93 -15.44
N ARG A 57 7.90 2.19 -14.33
CA ARG A 57 7.05 1.00 -14.18
C ARG A 57 5.56 1.35 -14.18
N PHE A 58 5.17 2.42 -13.49
CA PHE A 58 3.78 2.86 -13.47
C PHE A 58 3.32 3.38 -14.84
N GLN A 59 4.18 4.06 -15.59
CA GLN A 59 3.88 4.51 -16.95
C GLN A 59 3.63 3.32 -17.89
N GLU A 60 4.45 2.28 -17.84
CA GLU A 60 4.21 1.03 -18.60
C GLU A 60 2.85 0.42 -18.27
N MET A 61 2.48 0.35 -16.99
CA MET A 61 1.18 -0.19 -16.57
C MET A 61 0.01 0.68 -17.03
N ALA A 62 0.15 2.01 -17.01
CA ALA A 62 -0.87 2.92 -17.52
C ALA A 62 -1.11 2.73 -19.02
N PHE A 63 -0.06 2.45 -19.81
CA PHE A 63 -0.21 2.16 -21.24
C PHE A 63 -0.95 0.84 -21.50
N LEU A 64 -0.70 -0.19 -20.68
CA LEU A 64 -1.32 -1.51 -20.84
C LEU A 64 -2.78 -1.55 -20.35
N ASN A 65 -3.16 -0.67 -19.42
CA ASN A 65 -4.48 -0.68 -18.78
C ASN A 65 -5.27 0.59 -19.11
N LYS A 66 -5.99 0.57 -20.24
CA LYS A 66 -6.81 1.71 -20.69
C LYS A 66 -7.85 2.10 -19.63
N GLY A 67 -7.85 3.37 -19.25
CA GLY A 67 -8.79 3.92 -18.25
C GLY A 67 -8.29 3.86 -16.80
N LEU A 68 -7.13 3.26 -16.54
CA LEU A 68 -6.50 3.26 -15.23
C LEU A 68 -5.84 4.62 -14.94
N THR A 69 -6.14 5.21 -13.79
CA THR A 69 -5.45 6.40 -13.28
C THR A 69 -4.43 5.99 -12.24
N LEU A 70 -3.16 6.31 -12.48
CA LEU A 70 -2.07 6.13 -11.52
C LEU A 70 -1.54 7.50 -11.11
N LYS A 71 -1.29 7.68 -9.81
CA LYS A 71 -0.72 8.91 -9.22
C LYS A 71 0.51 8.53 -8.40
N LEU A 72 1.55 9.35 -8.49
CA LEU A 72 2.85 9.21 -7.85
C LEU A 72 3.12 10.41 -6.97
#